data_AF-A0A0N1AQ07-F1
#
_entry.id   AF-A0A0N1AQ07-F1
#
_cell.length_a   1.000
_cell.length_b   1.000
_cell.length_c   1.000
_cell.angle_alpha   90.00
_cell.angle_beta   90.00
_cell.angle_gamma   90.00
#
_symmetry.space_group_name_H-M   'P 1'
#
loop_
_entity.id
_entity.type
_entity.pdbx_description
1 polymer ?
#
loop_
_entity_poly.entity_id
_entity_poly.type
_entity_poly.pdbx_seq_one_letter_code
_entity_poly.pdbx_strand_id
1 'polypeptide(L)'
;MALLAAGCASQAVIPPAPVRPAPAAPPPSAPPPMASAPADWRDLPQTPGTWRYANGLAQFGQPGVGAVFAMECRQGQVTLRIAGAASQPVPATITTTSQQRAMSAVPLDTQTLAITLPARDNLLDAMAFSRGRFMVDVNGLPALVLPAWAEVGRVIEDCR
;
A
#
# COMPACT_ATOMS: atom_id res chain seq x y z
N MET A 1 13.15 39.93 -107.42
CA MET A 1 13.42 38.50 -107.13
C MET A 1 13.27 38.31 -105.63
N ALA A 2 12.34 37.47 -105.22
CA ALA A 2 11.87 37.27 -103.85
C ALA A 2 12.76 36.28 -103.04
N LEU A 3 12.35 36.06 -101.78
CA LEU A 3 12.73 35.06 -100.76
C LEU A 3 13.56 35.61 -99.57
N LEU A 4 12.95 35.86 -98.40
CA LEU A 4 12.70 34.96 -97.23
C LEU A 4 13.97 34.83 -96.34
N ALA A 5 13.97 34.86 -95.00
CA ALA A 5 12.98 34.42 -94.04
C ALA A 5 13.15 35.11 -92.66
N ALA A 6 12.04 35.29 -91.96
CA ALA A 6 11.97 35.55 -90.52
C ALA A 6 12.29 34.27 -89.74
N GLY A 7 13.09 34.38 -88.68
CA GLY A 7 13.39 33.30 -87.73
C GLY A 7 13.00 33.70 -86.31
N CYS A 8 11.87 33.17 -85.84
CA CYS A 8 11.34 33.34 -84.49
C CYS A 8 12.20 32.62 -83.45
N ALA A 9 12.46 33.25 -82.30
CA ALA A 9 12.85 32.55 -81.08
C ALA A 9 11.70 32.63 -80.07
N SER A 10 10.93 31.55 -79.95
CA SER A 10 9.87 31.40 -78.96
C SER A 10 10.48 31.17 -77.57
N GLN A 11 10.20 32.09 -76.63
CA GLN A 11 10.50 31.88 -75.20
C GLN A 11 9.73 30.66 -74.69
N ALA A 12 10.44 29.71 -74.10
CA ALA A 12 9.83 28.59 -73.39
C ALA A 12 9.27 29.09 -72.06
N VAL A 13 7.94 29.07 -71.90
CA VAL A 13 7.27 29.31 -70.63
C VAL A 13 7.34 28.02 -69.80
N ILE A 14 8.03 28.07 -68.66
CA ILE A 14 8.09 26.95 -67.72
C ILE A 14 6.79 26.97 -66.90
N PRO A 15 5.95 25.92 -66.92
CA PRO A 15 4.74 25.88 -66.12
C PRO A 15 5.07 25.80 -64.62
N PRO A 16 4.33 26.49 -63.74
CA PRO A 16 4.55 26.41 -62.30
C PRO A 16 4.23 25.01 -61.76
N ALA A 17 5.07 24.53 -60.85
CA ALA A 17 4.92 23.22 -60.25
C ALA A 17 3.63 23.11 -59.40
N PRO A 18 2.95 21.95 -59.38
CA PRO A 18 1.75 21.76 -58.58
C PRO A 18 2.06 21.75 -57.09
N VAL A 19 1.35 22.58 -56.32
CA VAL A 19 1.46 22.63 -54.86
C VAL A 19 0.70 21.45 -54.26
N ARG A 20 1.41 20.58 -53.52
CA ARG A 20 0.80 19.42 -52.85
C ARG A 20 0.05 19.88 -51.57
N PRO A 21 -1.19 19.43 -51.32
CA PRO A 21 -1.89 19.73 -50.07
C PRO A 21 -1.10 19.25 -48.85
N ALA A 22 -1.03 20.07 -47.80
CA ALA A 22 -0.38 19.71 -46.55
C ALA A 22 -1.13 18.55 -45.85
N PRO A 23 -0.42 17.59 -45.23
CA PRO A 23 -1.06 16.52 -44.46
C PRO A 23 -1.89 17.08 -43.29
N ALA A 24 -3.06 16.51 -43.04
CA ALA A 24 -3.90 16.86 -41.90
C ALA A 24 -3.17 16.55 -40.58
N ALA A 25 -3.33 17.44 -39.58
CA ALA A 25 -2.74 17.25 -38.27
C ALA A 25 -3.33 16.00 -37.58
N PRO A 26 -2.50 15.21 -36.86
CA PRO A 26 -2.98 14.04 -36.13
C PRO A 26 -3.93 14.47 -35.00
N PRO A 27 -4.92 13.61 -34.64
CA PRO A 27 -5.83 13.90 -33.53
C PRO A 27 -5.07 13.99 -32.21
N PRO A 28 -5.55 14.81 -31.25
CA PRO A 28 -4.94 14.91 -29.94
C PRO A 28 -4.96 13.57 -29.22
N SER A 29 -3.86 13.24 -28.53
CA SER A 29 -3.74 12.00 -27.75
C SER A 29 -4.72 11.99 -26.58
N ALA A 30 -5.35 10.83 -26.36
CA ALA A 30 -6.29 10.64 -25.25
C ALA A 30 -5.61 10.88 -23.89
N PRO A 31 -6.33 11.41 -22.88
CA PRO A 31 -5.80 11.57 -21.54
C PRO A 31 -5.39 10.21 -20.94
N PRO A 32 -4.34 10.17 -20.11
CA PRO A 32 -3.96 8.94 -19.42
C PRO A 32 -5.11 8.45 -18.53
N PRO A 33 -5.28 7.12 -18.37
CA PRO A 33 -6.28 6.57 -17.47
C PRO A 33 -6.01 7.04 -16.03
N MET A 34 -7.06 7.41 -15.31
CA MET A 34 -6.97 7.75 -13.89
C MET A 34 -6.46 6.54 -13.11
N ALA A 35 -5.47 6.76 -12.24
CA ALA A 35 -4.99 5.72 -11.33
C ALA A 35 -6.14 5.25 -10.42
N SER A 36 -6.33 3.94 -10.30
CA SER A 36 -7.28 3.34 -9.36
C SER A 36 -6.94 3.79 -7.93
N ALA A 37 -7.97 4.08 -7.13
CA ALA A 37 -7.81 4.44 -5.73
C ALA A 37 -7.03 3.35 -4.96
N PRO A 38 -6.23 3.69 -3.94
CA PRO A 38 -5.63 2.70 -3.07
C PRO A 38 -6.71 1.78 -2.50
N ALA A 39 -6.48 0.48 -2.48
CA ALA A 39 -7.41 -0.47 -1.88
C ALA A 39 -7.67 -0.09 -0.40
N ASP A 40 -8.94 -0.04 0.01
CA ASP A 40 -9.27 0.16 1.42
C ASP A 40 -8.77 -1.07 2.19
N TRP A 41 -8.09 -0.86 3.32
CA TRP A 41 -7.60 -1.92 4.19
C TRP A 41 -8.73 -2.86 4.66
N ARG A 42 -9.97 -2.38 4.67
CA ARG A 42 -11.16 -3.17 5.00
C ARG A 42 -11.47 -4.24 3.95
N ASP A 43 -11.12 -3.98 2.70
CA ASP A 43 -11.35 -4.88 1.56
C ASP A 43 -10.22 -5.90 1.38
N LEU A 44 -9.09 -5.70 2.08
CA LEU A 44 -8.02 -6.68 2.10
C LEU A 44 -8.48 -8.00 2.74
N PRO A 45 -8.01 -9.15 2.22
CA PRO A 45 -8.32 -10.44 2.81
C PRO A 45 -7.81 -10.50 4.25
N GLN A 46 -8.59 -11.12 5.13
CA GLN A 46 -8.14 -11.38 6.50
C GLN A 46 -6.90 -12.27 6.47
N THR A 47 -5.91 -11.96 7.31
CA THR A 47 -4.74 -12.82 7.47
C THR A 47 -5.19 -14.22 7.94
N PRO A 48 -4.73 -15.31 7.31
CA PRO A 48 -5.07 -16.66 7.74
C PRO A 48 -4.61 -16.92 9.18
N GLY A 49 -5.53 -17.37 10.04
CA GLY A 49 -5.20 -17.71 11.41
C GLY A 49 -6.41 -17.68 12.35
N THR A 50 -6.15 -18.08 13.58
CA THR A 50 -7.10 -17.94 14.70
C THR A 50 -6.37 -17.40 15.91
N TRP A 51 -7.10 -16.67 16.75
CA TRP A 51 -6.63 -16.29 18.06
C TRP A 51 -6.58 -17.49 19.00
N ARG A 52 -5.61 -17.47 19.90
CA ARG A 52 -5.52 -18.31 21.10
C ARG A 52 -5.01 -17.45 22.23
N TYR A 53 -5.60 -17.58 23.40
CA TYR A 53 -5.18 -16.85 24.59
C TYR A 53 -4.77 -17.84 25.69
N ALA A 54 -3.60 -17.61 26.29
CA ALA A 54 -3.16 -18.33 27.48
C ALA A 54 -2.19 -17.46 28.29
N ASN A 55 -2.37 -17.41 29.61
CA ASN A 55 -1.42 -16.77 30.56
C ASN A 55 -1.02 -15.33 30.18
N GLY A 56 -1.97 -14.46 29.83
CA GLY A 56 -1.68 -13.06 29.48
C GLY A 56 -1.09 -12.84 28.08
N LEU A 57 -1.07 -13.89 27.25
CA LEU A 57 -0.55 -13.88 25.88
C LEU A 57 -1.66 -14.29 24.90
N ALA A 58 -2.05 -13.38 24.01
CA ALA A 58 -2.87 -13.68 22.85
C ALA A 58 -1.99 -13.87 21.62
N GLN A 59 -2.13 -14.97 20.91
CA GLN A 59 -1.39 -15.28 19.69
C GLN A 59 -2.36 -15.48 18.53
N PHE A 60 -2.05 -14.90 17.38
CA PHE A 60 -2.77 -15.08 16.13
C PHE A 60 -1.88 -15.80 15.11
N GLY A 61 -2.39 -16.90 14.55
CA GLY A 61 -1.70 -17.63 13.50
C GLY A 61 -2.37 -18.95 13.13
N GLN A 62 -1.78 -19.64 12.16
CA GLN A 62 -2.27 -20.94 11.71
C GLN A 62 -1.69 -22.07 12.57
N PRO A 63 -2.50 -23.10 12.91
CA PRO A 63 -1.98 -24.32 13.52
C PRO A 63 -0.83 -24.91 12.68
N GLY A 64 0.28 -25.27 13.32
CA GLY A 64 1.43 -25.89 12.67
C GLY A 64 2.39 -24.96 11.92
N VAL A 65 2.03 -23.68 11.72
CA VAL A 65 2.90 -22.67 11.07
C VAL A 65 3.54 -21.75 12.11
N GLY A 66 2.80 -21.42 13.17
CA GLY A 66 3.25 -20.49 14.22
C GLY A 66 2.43 -19.21 14.25
N ALA A 67 2.70 -18.37 15.25
CA ALA A 67 2.04 -17.08 15.40
C ALA A 67 2.69 -16.03 14.49
N VAL A 68 1.88 -15.30 13.73
CA VAL A 68 2.32 -14.14 12.93
C VAL A 68 2.18 -12.83 13.69
N PHE A 69 1.32 -12.82 14.70
CA PHE A 69 1.10 -11.70 15.60
C PHE A 69 0.84 -12.21 17.02
N ALA A 70 1.31 -11.48 18.03
CA ALA A 70 0.94 -11.75 19.41
C ALA A 70 0.83 -10.45 20.22
N MET A 71 0.02 -10.48 21.27
CA MET A 71 -0.09 -9.43 22.28
C MET A 71 0.23 -10.04 23.63
N GLU A 72 1.17 -9.44 24.35
CA GLU A 72 1.61 -9.90 25.67
C GLU A 72 1.58 -8.72 26.64
N CYS A 73 0.99 -8.90 27.82
CA CYS A 73 1.17 -7.95 28.91
C CYS A 73 2.44 -8.28 29.71
N ARG A 74 3.32 -7.29 29.86
CA ARG A 74 4.51 -7.39 30.73
C ARG A 74 4.72 -6.08 31.48
N GLN A 75 4.65 -6.13 32.82
CA GLN A 75 4.96 -4.99 33.69
C GLN A 75 4.16 -3.71 33.36
N GLY A 76 2.86 -3.83 33.08
CA GLY A 76 2.00 -2.69 32.74
C GLY A 76 2.23 -2.11 31.34
N GLN A 77 2.91 -2.87 30.47
CA GLN A 77 3.08 -2.57 29.06
C GLN A 77 2.48 -3.73 28.23
N VAL A 78 1.81 -3.40 27.14
CA VAL A 78 1.40 -4.38 26.13
C VAL A 78 2.43 -4.37 25.00
N THR A 79 3.09 -5.50 24.79
CA THR A 79 3.99 -5.71 23.66
C THR A 79 3.25 -6.42 22.54
N LEU A 80 3.15 -5.76 21.39
CA LEU A 80 2.71 -6.33 20.13
C LEU A 80 3.93 -6.96 19.45
N ARG A 81 3.93 -8.27 19.27
CA ARG A 81 4.99 -9.03 18.58
C ARG A 81 4.53 -9.35 17.17
N ILE A 82 5.36 -9.04 16.18
CA ILE A 82 5.10 -9.26 14.76
C ILE A 82 6.18 -10.20 14.23
N ALA A 83 5.78 -11.30 13.60
CA ALA A 83 6.74 -12.22 12.98
C ALA A 83 7.41 -11.57 11.77
N GLY A 84 8.73 -11.51 11.76
CA GLY A 84 9.52 -10.88 10.71
C GLY A 84 10.87 -10.41 11.23
N ALA A 85 11.79 -10.15 10.30
CA ALA A 85 13.15 -9.74 10.62
C ALA A 85 13.43 -8.35 10.07
N ALA A 86 14.09 -7.51 10.87
CA ALA A 86 14.73 -6.29 10.42
C ALA A 86 16.03 -6.09 11.21
N SER A 87 17.01 -5.44 10.61
CA SER A 87 18.29 -5.12 11.28
C SER A 87 18.24 -3.84 12.11
N GLN A 88 17.21 -3.00 11.92
CA GLN A 88 17.00 -1.70 12.56
C GLN A 88 15.50 -1.48 12.80
N PRO A 89 15.13 -0.51 13.65
CA PRO A 89 13.74 -0.08 13.77
C PRO A 89 13.15 0.31 12.41
N VAL A 90 11.97 -0.21 12.08
CA VAL A 90 11.27 0.04 10.82
C VAL A 90 9.95 0.79 11.05
N PRO A 91 9.49 1.62 10.10
CA PRO A 91 8.18 2.24 10.19
C PRO A 91 7.07 1.19 10.26
N ALA A 92 6.09 1.44 11.11
CA ALA A 92 4.89 0.63 11.24
C ALA A 92 3.66 1.54 11.39
N THR A 93 2.51 1.04 10.96
CA THR A 93 1.22 1.71 11.08
C THR A 93 0.19 0.74 11.60
N ILE A 94 -0.55 1.14 12.63
CA ILE A 94 -1.74 0.40 13.08
C ILE A 94 -2.97 1.19 12.65
N THR A 95 -3.82 0.55 11.86
CA THR A 95 -5.07 1.12 11.35
C THR A 95 -6.25 0.39 11.97
N THR A 96 -7.11 1.14 12.64
CA THR A 96 -8.35 0.65 13.26
C THR A 96 -9.53 1.36 12.60
N THR A 97 -10.75 1.06 13.05
CA THR A 97 -11.93 1.77 12.55
C THR A 97 -11.94 3.25 12.91
N SER A 98 -11.44 3.62 14.10
CA SER A 98 -11.54 4.98 14.65
C SER A 98 -10.26 5.80 14.50
N GLN A 99 -9.11 5.15 14.32
CA GLN A 99 -7.83 5.85 14.18
C GLN A 99 -6.79 5.06 13.40
N GLN A 100 -5.81 5.80 12.88
CA GLN A 100 -4.62 5.28 12.25
C GLN A 100 -3.40 5.95 12.90
N ARG A 101 -2.46 5.16 13.41
CA ARG A 101 -1.29 5.68 14.13
C ARG A 101 0.00 5.09 13.55
N ALA A 102 0.88 5.99 13.11
CA ALA A 102 2.24 5.65 12.72
C ALA A 102 3.13 5.50 13.97
N MET A 103 4.07 4.57 13.90
CA MET A 103 5.02 4.22 14.96
C MET A 103 6.22 3.50 14.37
N SER A 104 7.08 2.95 15.21
CA SER A 104 8.20 2.11 14.78
C SER A 104 8.14 0.75 15.45
N ALA A 105 8.33 -0.30 14.66
CA ALA A 105 8.55 -1.65 15.14
C ALA A 105 10.06 -1.88 15.29
N VAL A 106 10.48 -2.33 16.48
CA VAL A 106 11.89 -2.51 16.84
C VAL A 106 12.23 -4.00 16.82
N PRO A 107 13.38 -4.42 16.27
CA PRO A 107 13.84 -5.81 16.38
C PRO A 107 13.94 -6.27 17.83
N LEU A 108 13.19 -7.32 18.18
CA LEU A 108 13.24 -7.97 19.49
C LEU A 108 14.20 -9.15 19.48
N ASP A 109 14.20 -9.90 18.38
CA ASP A 109 15.10 -11.00 18.09
C ASP A 109 15.29 -11.12 16.57
N THR A 110 15.92 -12.20 16.09
CA THR A 110 16.22 -12.37 14.65
C THR A 110 14.99 -12.62 13.77
N GLN A 111 13.82 -12.91 14.37
CA GLN A 111 12.59 -13.27 13.65
C GLN A 111 11.34 -12.57 14.21
N THR A 112 11.50 -11.63 15.14
CA THR A 112 10.39 -10.90 15.75
C THR A 112 10.69 -9.41 15.83
N LEU A 113 9.72 -8.60 15.41
CA LEU A 113 9.65 -7.17 15.69
C LEU A 113 8.66 -6.91 16.83
N ALA A 114 8.90 -5.86 17.60
CA ALA A 114 8.06 -5.47 18.72
C ALA A 114 7.62 -4.00 18.62
N ILE A 115 6.38 -3.75 19.02
CA ILE A 115 5.84 -2.43 19.33
C ILE A 115 5.34 -2.50 20.77
N THR A 116 5.85 -1.64 21.65
CA THR A 116 5.46 -1.63 23.06
C THR A 116 4.62 -0.39 23.38
N LEU A 117 3.47 -0.61 23.99
CA LEU A 117 2.50 0.42 24.35
C LEU A 117 2.24 0.36 25.87
N PRO A 118 2.07 1.51 26.56
CA PRO A 118 1.55 1.52 27.91
C PRO A 118 0.19 0.82 27.98
N ALA A 119 -0.12 0.11 29.08
CA ALA A 119 -1.40 -0.61 29.24
C ALA A 119 -2.66 0.29 29.11
N ARG A 120 -2.49 1.61 29.31
CA ARG A 120 -3.55 2.62 29.17
C ARG A 120 -3.47 3.42 27.86
N ASP A 121 -2.66 3.00 26.89
CA ASP A 121 -2.60 3.64 25.58
C ASP A 121 -3.93 3.45 24.84
N ASN A 122 -4.51 4.54 24.32
CA ASN A 122 -5.81 4.54 23.66
C ASN A 122 -5.84 3.73 22.36
N LEU A 123 -4.67 3.39 21.79
CA LEU A 123 -4.56 2.52 20.63
C LEU A 123 -5.02 1.10 20.94
N LEU A 124 -4.77 0.62 22.15
CA LEU A 124 -5.22 -0.70 22.59
C LEU A 124 -6.75 -0.78 22.56
N ASP A 125 -7.45 0.22 23.12
CA ASP A 125 -8.91 0.29 23.07
C ASP A 125 -9.42 0.35 21.62
N ALA A 126 -8.79 1.18 20.78
CA ALA A 126 -9.20 1.30 19.38
C ALA A 126 -9.03 -0.02 18.60
N MET A 127 -8.03 -0.84 18.94
CA MET A 127 -7.86 -2.18 18.38
C MET A 127 -8.99 -3.11 18.85
N ALA A 128 -9.28 -3.15 20.16
CA ALA A 128 -10.31 -4.00 20.73
C ALA A 128 -11.73 -3.66 20.25
N PHE A 129 -12.02 -2.37 20.05
CA PHE A 129 -13.33 -1.89 19.59
C PHE A 129 -13.42 -1.64 18.08
N SER A 130 -12.42 -2.05 17.31
CA SER A 130 -12.49 -1.93 15.85
C SER A 130 -13.63 -2.81 15.29
N ARG A 131 -14.32 -2.32 14.26
CA ARG A 131 -15.44 -3.03 13.62
C ARG A 131 -14.93 -4.23 12.83
N GLY A 132 -14.87 -5.38 13.51
CA GLY A 132 -14.52 -6.69 12.94
C GLY A 132 -13.02 -6.92 12.81
N ARG A 133 -12.24 -5.93 12.34
CA ARG A 133 -10.81 -6.09 12.04
C ARG A 133 -10.01 -4.82 12.27
N PHE A 134 -8.70 -4.96 12.39
CA PHE A 134 -7.72 -3.88 12.34
C PHE A 134 -6.51 -4.34 11.51
N MET A 135 -5.71 -3.41 11.02
CA MET A 135 -4.53 -3.68 10.22
C MET A 135 -3.26 -3.30 10.98
N VAL A 136 -2.24 -4.16 10.88
CA VAL A 136 -0.86 -3.88 11.31
C VAL A 136 0.00 -3.96 10.06
N ASP A 137 0.51 -2.81 9.63
CA ASP A 137 1.39 -2.67 8.48
C ASP A 137 2.79 -2.34 8.97
N VAL A 138 3.77 -3.18 8.64
CA VAL A 138 5.17 -2.97 9.02
C VAL A 138 5.98 -2.97 7.74
N ASN A 139 6.75 -1.91 7.51
CA ASN A 139 7.47 -1.75 6.26
C ASN A 139 8.42 -2.94 6.02
N GLY A 140 8.31 -3.56 4.85
CA GLY A 140 9.08 -4.74 4.47
C GLY A 140 8.48 -6.08 4.87
N LEU A 141 7.33 -6.10 5.56
CA LEU A 141 6.59 -7.32 5.90
C LEU A 141 5.21 -7.34 5.22
N PRO A 142 4.59 -8.52 5.05
CA PRO A 142 3.20 -8.62 4.64
C PRO A 142 2.29 -7.92 5.67
N ALA A 143 1.39 -7.05 5.19
CA ALA A 143 0.39 -6.41 6.06
C ALA A 143 -0.51 -7.47 6.71
N LEU A 144 -0.75 -7.31 8.02
CA LEU A 144 -1.60 -8.19 8.80
C LEU A 144 -2.97 -7.57 8.97
N VAL A 145 -4.02 -8.22 8.49
CA VAL A 145 -5.42 -7.85 8.71
C VAL A 145 -5.99 -8.81 9.73
N LEU A 146 -6.08 -8.35 10.97
CA LEU A 146 -6.34 -9.17 12.14
C LEU A 146 -7.78 -8.94 12.64
N PRO A 147 -8.51 -10.01 13.01
CA PRO A 147 -9.84 -9.82 13.58
C PRO A 147 -9.75 -9.25 15.01
N ALA A 148 -10.64 -8.30 15.35
CA ALA A 148 -10.75 -7.70 16.67
C ALA A 148 -11.61 -8.59 17.61
N TRP A 149 -11.16 -9.82 17.86
CA TRP A 149 -11.88 -10.79 18.71
C TRP A 149 -11.57 -10.61 20.21
N ALA A 150 -12.25 -11.40 21.04
CA ALA A 150 -12.23 -11.29 22.50
C ALA A 150 -10.83 -11.39 23.12
N GLU A 151 -9.91 -12.13 22.49
CA GLU A 151 -8.54 -12.32 22.98
C GLU A 151 -7.74 -11.02 23.02
N VAL A 152 -8.00 -10.09 22.08
CA VAL A 152 -7.37 -8.75 22.05
C VAL A 152 -7.79 -7.97 23.29
N GLY A 153 -9.10 -7.87 23.53
CA GLY A 153 -9.65 -7.20 24.72
C GLY A 153 -9.19 -7.84 26.01
N ARG A 154 -9.09 -9.18 26.06
CA ARG A 154 -8.66 -9.90 27.25
C ARG A 154 -7.23 -9.55 27.68
N VAL A 155 -6.27 -9.49 26.74
CA VAL A 155 -4.90 -9.06 27.04
C VAL A 155 -4.88 -7.62 27.58
N ILE A 156 -5.70 -6.74 27.01
CA ILE A 156 -5.73 -5.32 27.39
C ILE A 156 -6.29 -5.16 28.81
N GLU A 157 -7.42 -5.81 29.10
CA GLU A 157 -8.05 -5.73 30.42
C GLU A 157 -7.20 -6.37 31.51
N ASP A 158 -6.55 -7.51 31.22
CA ASP A 158 -5.64 -8.15 32.19
C ASP A 158 -4.38 -7.32 32.49
N CYS A 159 -4.06 -6.31 31.64
CA CYS A 159 -2.87 -5.48 31.79
C CYS A 159 -3.11 -4.16 32.55
N ARG A 160 -4.37 -3.81 32.82
CA ARG A 160 -4.80 -2.53 33.41
C ARG A 160 -4.85 -2.55 34.93
#